data_AF-A0A0M4D8R7-F1
#
_entry.id   AF-A0A0M4D8R7-F1
#
_cell.length_a   1.000
_cell.length_b   1.000
_cell.length_c   1.000
_cell.angle_alpha   90.00
_cell.angle_beta   90.00
_cell.angle_gamma   90.00
#
_symmetry.space_group_name_H-M   'P 1'
#
loop_
_entity.id
_entity.type
_entity.pdbx_description
1 polymer ?
#
loop_
_entity_poly.entity_id
_entity_poly.type
_entity_poly.pdbx_seq_one_letter_code
_entity_poly.pdbx_strand_id
1 'polypeptide(L)'
;MCGLGYRGEARSFRRWIKTRLRDGLSPPAAQSIPRPRWKPPSSRQAVRLLTTSSEKLCQGDARFVDAVRAASPIIAEAADLARRFHDMLVGREATELDTWLAQALGSAIASFARGLRRDIDAVRAALTSPWSTGPVEGKINKLKLIKRSMYGRAGLDLLRARIIA
;
A
#
# COMPACT_ATOMS: atom_id res chain seq x y z
N MET A 1 -18.38 24.54 -27.21
CA MET A 1 -19.38 24.28 -26.16
C MET A 1 -19.54 22.79 -26.00
N CYS A 2 -18.82 22.19 -25.05
CA CYS A 2 -19.08 20.85 -24.53
C CYS A 2 -18.75 20.86 -23.03
N GLY A 3 -19.73 20.49 -22.19
CA GLY A 3 -19.50 19.88 -20.87
C GLY A 3 -19.59 20.75 -19.62
N LEU A 4 -18.96 21.92 -19.57
CA LEU A 4 -18.97 22.76 -18.36
C LEU A 4 -19.31 24.21 -18.74
N GLY A 5 -20.55 24.60 -18.48
CA GLY A 5 -21.10 25.90 -18.84
C GLY A 5 -20.25 27.06 -18.30
N TYR A 6 -20.03 28.06 -19.14
CA TYR A 6 -19.33 29.30 -18.78
C TYR A 6 -20.15 30.05 -17.72
N ARG A 7 -19.59 30.22 -16.50
CA ARG A 7 -20.24 30.90 -15.36
C ARG A 7 -20.11 32.44 -15.39
N GLY A 8 -19.63 33.01 -16.50
CA GLY A 8 -19.44 34.45 -16.62
C GLY A 8 -20.61 35.15 -17.30
N GLU A 9 -20.69 36.47 -17.11
CA GLU A 9 -21.73 37.33 -17.69
C GLU A 9 -21.70 37.30 -19.23
N ALA A 10 -22.86 37.24 -19.88
CA ALA A 10 -22.99 37.07 -21.33
C ALA A 10 -22.24 38.13 -22.15
N ARG A 11 -22.00 39.31 -21.57
CA ARG A 11 -21.25 40.41 -22.18
C ARG A 11 -19.76 40.08 -22.34
N SER A 12 -19.18 39.37 -21.38
CA SER A 12 -17.78 38.89 -21.42
C SER A 12 -17.59 37.79 -22.45
N PHE A 13 -18.57 36.89 -22.58
CA PHE A 13 -18.57 35.84 -23.61
C PHE A 13 -18.70 36.43 -25.03
N ARG A 14 -19.59 37.41 -25.24
CA ARG A 14 -19.73 38.09 -26.53
C ARG A 14 -18.50 38.90 -26.92
N ARG A 15 -17.86 39.58 -25.96
CA ARG A 15 -16.58 40.27 -26.18
C ARG A 15 -15.50 39.26 -26.58
N TRP A 16 -15.42 38.13 -25.87
CA TRP A 16 -14.48 37.05 -26.19
C TRP A 16 -14.68 36.48 -27.60
N ILE A 17 -15.93 36.19 -28.00
CA ILE A 17 -16.24 35.73 -29.37
C ILE A 17 -15.84 36.78 -30.40
N LYS A 18 -16.18 38.06 -30.17
CA LYS A 18 -15.89 39.15 -31.11
C LYS A 18 -14.37 39.28 -31.32
N THR A 19 -13.59 39.32 -30.24
CA THR A 19 -12.13 39.44 -30.31
C THR A 19 -11.45 38.21 -30.92
N ARG A 20 -12.03 37.00 -30.77
CA ARG A 20 -11.40 35.74 -31.19
C ARG A 20 -11.76 35.29 -32.60
N LEU A 21 -13.02 35.46 -33.02
CA LEU A 21 -13.47 35.04 -34.35
C LEU A 21 -13.31 36.14 -35.41
N ARG A 22 -13.32 37.43 -35.03
CA ARG A 22 -13.24 38.55 -35.98
C ARG A 22 -11.82 39.09 -36.15
N ASP A 23 -11.05 39.18 -35.07
CA ASP A 23 -9.74 39.88 -35.08
C ASP A 23 -8.53 38.93 -35.13
N GLY A 24 -8.75 37.61 -35.23
CA GLY A 24 -7.69 36.63 -35.50
C GLY A 24 -6.61 36.47 -34.42
N LEU A 25 -6.81 37.02 -33.21
CA LEU A 25 -5.82 36.98 -32.14
C LEU A 25 -5.77 35.59 -31.47
N SER A 26 -4.57 34.99 -31.44
CA SER A 26 -4.28 33.74 -30.74
C SER A 26 -4.65 33.80 -29.25
N PRO A 27 -5.02 32.67 -28.63
CA PRO A 27 -5.22 32.63 -27.18
C PRO A 27 -4.02 33.17 -26.42
N PRO A 28 -4.20 33.93 -25.32
CA PRO A 28 -3.13 34.09 -24.37
C PRO A 28 -2.76 32.68 -23.92
N ALA A 29 -1.45 32.37 -23.93
CA ALA A 29 -0.94 31.08 -23.50
C ALA A 29 -1.59 30.74 -22.16
N ALA A 30 -2.34 29.63 -22.12
CA ALA A 30 -2.89 29.15 -20.87
C ALA A 30 -1.71 28.93 -19.93
N GLN A 31 -1.58 29.76 -18.89
CA GLN A 31 -0.57 29.57 -17.87
C GLN A 31 -0.84 28.19 -17.25
N SER A 32 0.01 27.23 -17.58
CA SER A 32 -0.08 25.89 -17.01
C SER A 32 0.27 26.04 -15.53
N ILE A 33 -0.75 26.02 -14.67
CA ILE A 33 -0.53 25.90 -13.23
C ILE A 33 0.33 24.64 -13.04
N PRO A 34 1.55 24.74 -12.48
CA PRO A 34 2.38 23.57 -12.29
C PRO A 34 1.61 22.60 -11.41
N ARG A 35 1.28 21.43 -11.97
CA ARG A 35 0.65 20.37 -11.18
C ARG A 35 1.60 20.01 -10.04
N PRO A 36 1.10 19.84 -8.80
CA PRO A 36 1.96 19.42 -7.71
C PRO A 36 2.69 18.14 -8.12
N ARG A 37 4.02 18.18 -8.05
CA ARG A 37 4.89 17.06 -8.46
C ARG A 37 4.68 15.82 -7.60
N TRP A 38 4.16 16.00 -6.40
CA TRP A 38 3.89 14.94 -5.45
C TRP A 38 2.42 14.53 -5.48
N LYS A 39 2.18 13.22 -5.63
CA LYS A 39 0.85 12.61 -5.53
C LYS A 39 0.75 11.92 -4.17
N PRO A 40 -0.35 12.09 -3.42
CA PRO A 40 -0.52 11.40 -2.16
C PRO A 40 -0.52 9.87 -2.38
N PRO A 41 0.18 9.10 -1.53
CA PRO A 41 0.20 7.65 -1.65
C PRO A 41 -1.18 7.05 -1.36
N SER A 42 -1.49 5.93 -2.02
CA SER A 42 -2.64 5.11 -1.62
C SER A 42 -2.47 4.57 -0.20
N SER A 43 -3.55 4.14 0.45
CA SER A 43 -3.48 3.60 1.82
C SER A 43 -2.47 2.45 1.95
N ARG A 44 -2.39 1.56 0.95
CA ARG A 44 -1.41 0.45 0.94
C ARG A 44 0.03 0.95 0.81
N GLN A 45 0.26 1.97 -0.03
CA GLN A 45 1.57 2.60 -0.15
C GLN A 45 1.95 3.34 1.13
N ALA A 46 1.02 4.07 1.76
CA ALA A 46 1.26 4.74 3.02
C ALA A 46 1.66 3.75 4.12
N VAL A 47 0.94 2.64 4.27
CA VAL A 47 1.31 1.57 5.21
C VAL A 47 2.71 1.04 4.91
N ARG A 48 3.00 0.72 3.64
CA ARG A 48 4.33 0.25 3.23
C ARG A 48 5.42 1.27 3.59
N LEU A 49 5.22 2.56 3.34
CA LEU A 49 6.19 3.60 3.67
C LEU A 49 6.39 3.71 5.18
N LEU A 50 5.30 3.68 5.97
CA LEU A 50 5.34 3.74 7.43
C LEU A 50 6.10 2.57 8.06
N THR A 51 6.04 1.38 7.45
CA THR A 51 6.72 0.17 7.92
C THR A 51 8.06 -0.09 7.24
N THR A 52 8.50 0.75 6.30
CA THR A 52 9.82 0.62 5.66
C THR A 52 10.91 1.22 6.57
N SER A 53 12.12 0.66 6.52
CA SER A 53 13.29 1.24 7.20
C SER A 53 13.56 2.65 6.66
N SER A 54 13.87 3.60 7.56
CA SER A 54 14.12 5.00 7.21
C SER A 54 15.24 5.18 6.19
N GLU A 55 16.26 4.31 6.21
CA GLU A 55 17.39 4.32 5.28
C GLU A 55 16.99 4.06 3.82
N LYS A 56 15.85 3.39 3.61
CA LYS A 56 15.34 3.03 2.27
C LYS A 56 14.33 4.03 1.73
N LEU A 57 13.99 5.07 2.50
CA LEU A 57 13.03 6.10 2.09
C LEU A 57 13.74 7.20 1.32
N CYS A 58 13.17 7.60 0.19
CA CYS A 58 13.61 8.83 -0.47
C CYS A 58 13.18 10.06 0.36
N GLN A 59 13.82 11.21 0.12
CA GLN A 59 13.54 12.43 0.90
C GLN A 59 12.05 12.84 0.89
N GLY A 60 11.35 12.65 -0.23
CA GLY A 60 9.92 12.96 -0.33
C GLY A 60 9.05 12.04 0.52
N ASP A 61 9.37 10.74 0.53
CA ASP A 61 8.64 9.75 1.31
C ASP A 61 8.93 9.86 2.80
N ALA A 62 10.18 10.17 3.17
CA ALA A 62 10.56 10.41 4.56
C ALA A 62 9.75 11.57 5.16
N ARG A 63 9.66 12.71 4.44
CA ARG A 63 8.84 13.84 4.87
C ARG A 63 7.36 13.48 5.03
N PHE A 64 6.82 12.64 4.16
CA PHE A 64 5.45 12.15 4.29
C PHE A 64 5.28 11.29 5.54
N VAL A 65 6.19 10.35 5.78
CA VAL A 65 6.19 9.49 6.97
C VAL A 65 6.28 10.32 8.24
N ASP A 66 7.18 11.31 8.29
CA ASP A 66 7.34 12.20 9.43
C ASP A 66 6.07 13.02 9.70
N ALA A 67 5.45 13.57 8.64
CA ALA A 67 4.20 14.30 8.77
C ALA A 67 3.05 13.43 9.31
N VAL A 68 2.93 12.19 8.83
CA VAL A 68 1.91 11.25 9.32
C VAL A 68 2.16 10.86 10.78
N ARG A 69 3.41 10.61 11.14
CA ARG A 69 3.80 10.26 12.52
C ARG A 69 3.53 11.41 13.48
N ALA A 70 3.82 12.65 13.08
CA ALA A 70 3.53 13.84 13.86
C ALA A 70 2.01 14.09 13.99
N ALA A 71 1.24 13.83 12.94
CA ALA A 71 -0.20 14.02 12.94
C ALA A 71 -0.97 12.97 13.74
N SER A 72 -0.44 11.74 13.87
CA SER A 72 -1.11 10.65 14.59
C SER A 72 -0.11 9.75 15.34
N PRO A 73 0.05 9.97 16.66
CA PRO A 73 0.86 9.10 17.51
C PRO A 73 0.41 7.63 17.49
N ILE A 74 -0.91 7.40 17.35
CA ILE A 74 -1.49 6.06 17.27
C ILE A 74 -0.99 5.30 16.02
N ILE A 75 -0.94 5.98 14.87
CA ILE A 75 -0.42 5.37 13.63
C ILE A 75 1.09 5.16 13.73
N ALA A 76 1.81 6.09 14.35
CA ALA A 76 3.25 5.96 14.58
C ALA A 76 3.56 4.71 15.43
N GLU A 77 2.87 4.54 16.56
CA GLU A 77 3.00 3.39 17.45
C GLU A 77 2.66 2.08 16.73
N ALA A 78 1.54 2.04 15.99
CA ALA A 78 1.15 0.86 15.22
C ALA A 78 2.20 0.48 14.18
N ALA A 79 2.78 1.46 13.47
CA ALA A 79 3.83 1.23 12.50
C ALA A 79 5.13 0.74 13.17
N ASP A 80 5.46 1.26 14.36
CA ASP A 80 6.65 0.83 15.11
C ASP A 80 6.52 -0.59 15.63
N LEU A 81 5.34 -0.95 16.15
CA LEU A 81 5.04 -2.32 16.54
C LEU A 81 5.08 -3.27 15.35
N ALA A 82 4.54 -2.88 14.19
CA ALA A 82 4.60 -3.68 12.98
C ALA A 82 6.04 -3.91 12.48
N ARG A 83 6.88 -2.87 12.54
CA ARG A 83 8.32 -2.99 12.21
C ARG A 83 9.05 -3.91 13.17
N ARG A 84 8.91 -3.70 14.48
CA ARG A 84 9.51 -4.58 15.50
C ARG A 84 9.10 -6.04 15.33
N PHE A 85 7.82 -6.30 15.01
CA PHE A 85 7.36 -7.66 14.72
C PHE A 85 8.02 -8.27 13.49
N HIS A 86 8.15 -7.50 12.41
CA HIS A 86 8.87 -7.94 11.22
C HIS A 86 10.33 -8.24 11.53
N ASP A 87 11.00 -7.36 12.28
CA ASP A 87 12.40 -7.52 12.65
C ASP A 87 12.60 -8.77 13.53
N MET A 88 11.70 -9.03 14.50
CA MET A 88 11.70 -10.29 15.28
C MET A 88 11.56 -11.52 14.37
N LEU A 89 10.68 -11.48 13.36
CA LEU A 89 10.50 -12.58 12.41
C LEU A 89 11.75 -12.84 11.56
N VAL A 90 12.42 -11.78 11.10
CA VAL A 90 13.64 -11.88 10.29
C VAL A 90 14.83 -12.30 11.14
N GLY A 91 14.97 -11.72 12.33
CA GLY A 91 16.04 -11.98 13.30
C GLY A 91 15.85 -13.27 14.11
N ARG A 92 14.66 -13.90 14.04
CA ARG A 92 14.31 -15.11 14.80
C ARG A 92 14.37 -14.94 16.32
N GLU A 93 14.04 -13.74 16.80
CA GLU A 93 14.13 -13.37 18.22
C GLU A 93 12.85 -13.73 18.98
N ALA A 94 12.78 -14.98 19.45
CA ALA A 94 11.61 -15.49 20.17
C ALA A 94 11.43 -14.91 21.58
N THR A 95 12.50 -14.39 22.19
CA THR A 95 12.49 -13.87 23.57
C THR A 95 11.71 -12.58 23.70
N GLU A 96 11.69 -11.76 22.65
CA GLU A 96 11.01 -10.44 22.65
C GLU A 96 9.50 -10.56 22.37
N LEU A 97 9.01 -11.74 21.97
CA LEU A 97 7.63 -11.95 21.53
C LEU A 97 6.59 -11.62 22.62
N ASP A 98 6.83 -12.03 23.86
CA ASP A 98 5.88 -11.82 24.96
C ASP A 98 5.79 -10.33 25.33
N THR A 99 6.94 -9.65 25.38
CA THR A 99 7.03 -8.20 25.60
C THR A 99 6.33 -7.43 24.50
N TRP A 100 6.56 -7.81 23.24
CA TRP A 100 5.90 -7.20 22.09
C TRP A 100 4.39 -7.44 22.11
N LEU A 101 3.93 -8.65 22.45
CA LEU A 101 2.51 -8.97 22.55
C LEU A 101 1.81 -8.13 23.62
N ALA A 102 2.43 -7.93 24.78
CA ALA A 102 1.87 -7.11 25.84
C ALA A 102 1.65 -5.65 25.37
N GLN A 103 2.63 -5.07 24.66
CA GLN A 103 2.51 -3.73 24.07
C GLN A 103 1.44 -3.69 22.97
N ALA A 104 1.45 -4.67 22.07
CA ALA A 104 0.54 -4.71 20.92
C ALA A 104 -0.93 -4.93 21.32
N LEU A 105 -1.20 -5.60 22.45
CA LEU A 105 -2.55 -5.78 22.98
C LEU A 105 -3.17 -4.46 23.50
N GLY A 106 -2.34 -3.48 23.88
CA GLY A 106 -2.78 -2.16 24.33
C GLY A 106 -2.93 -1.11 23.22
N SER A 107 -2.53 -1.43 21.99
CA SER A 107 -2.45 -0.45 20.90
C SER A 107 -3.51 -0.67 19.82
N ALA A 108 -3.47 0.15 18.76
CA ALA A 108 -4.39 0.06 17.63
C ALA A 108 -4.33 -1.27 16.86
N ILE A 109 -3.29 -2.10 17.08
CA ILE A 109 -3.15 -3.43 16.45
C ILE A 109 -3.56 -4.59 17.37
N ALA A 110 -4.29 -4.32 18.46
CA ALA A 110 -4.71 -5.34 19.43
C ALA A 110 -5.49 -6.51 18.84
N SER A 111 -6.27 -6.31 17.77
CA SER A 111 -6.96 -7.41 17.09
C SER A 111 -5.99 -8.40 16.44
N PHE A 112 -4.91 -7.89 15.84
CA PHE A 112 -3.83 -8.69 15.29
C PHE A 112 -3.07 -9.44 16.38
N ALA A 113 -2.69 -8.75 17.46
CA ALA A 113 -2.02 -9.36 18.62
C ALA A 113 -2.86 -10.48 19.27
N ARG A 114 -4.18 -10.29 19.39
CA ARG A 114 -5.11 -11.34 19.85
C ARG A 114 -5.20 -12.53 18.91
N GLY A 115 -5.01 -12.32 17.60
CA GLY A 115 -4.86 -13.40 16.63
C GLY A 115 -3.60 -14.22 16.94
N LEU A 116 -2.45 -13.55 16.98
CA LEU A 116 -1.17 -14.19 17.27
C LEU A 116 -1.15 -14.93 18.60
N ARG A 117 -1.77 -14.37 19.65
CA ARG A 117 -1.85 -15.01 20.97
C ARG A 117 -2.66 -16.30 20.96
N ARG A 118 -3.67 -16.43 20.09
CA ARG A 118 -4.45 -17.68 19.96
C ARG A 118 -3.60 -18.80 19.37
N ASP A 119 -2.69 -18.46 18.48
CA ASP A 119 -1.81 -19.41 17.79
C ASP A 119 -0.35 -19.31 18.29
N ILE A 120 -0.14 -19.01 19.58
CA ILE A 120 1.17 -18.63 20.13
C ILE A 120 2.25 -19.69 19.89
N ASP A 121 1.91 -20.97 19.99
CA ASP A 121 2.84 -22.06 19.77
C ASP A 121 3.34 -22.09 18.33
N ALA A 122 2.44 -21.83 17.36
CA ALA A 122 2.79 -21.74 15.96
C ALA A 122 3.67 -20.50 15.68
N VAL A 123 3.39 -19.37 16.32
CA VAL A 123 4.21 -18.15 16.20
C VAL A 123 5.61 -18.37 16.78
N ARG A 124 5.72 -18.99 17.96
CA ARG A 124 7.00 -19.34 18.57
C ARG A 124 7.78 -20.32 17.69
N ALA A 125 7.12 -21.34 17.16
CA ALA A 125 7.73 -22.27 16.21
C ALA A 125 8.19 -21.56 14.94
N ALA A 126 7.45 -20.57 14.43
CA ALA A 126 7.87 -19.80 13.25
C ALA A 126 9.15 -18.99 13.51
N LEU A 127 9.36 -18.51 14.74
CA LEU A 127 10.59 -17.80 15.14
C LEU A 127 11.77 -18.75 15.31
N THR A 128 11.58 -19.89 15.99
CA THR A 128 12.68 -20.78 16.37
C THR A 128 13.01 -21.86 15.34
N SER A 129 12.04 -22.30 14.55
CA SER A 129 12.20 -23.42 13.62
C SER A 129 12.95 -23.01 12.35
N PRO A 130 13.96 -23.78 11.90
CA PRO A 130 14.60 -23.52 10.61
C PRO A 130 13.65 -23.79 9.43
N TRP A 131 12.55 -24.51 9.66
CA TRP A 131 11.59 -24.90 8.63
C TRP A 131 10.47 -23.88 8.47
N SER A 132 10.10 -23.58 7.22
CA SER A 132 8.94 -22.74 6.90
C SER A 132 8.03 -23.44 5.89
N THR A 133 6.72 -23.17 5.99
CA THR A 133 5.71 -23.65 5.02
C THR A 133 5.68 -22.80 3.75
N GLY A 134 6.43 -21.70 3.69
CA GLY A 134 6.41 -20.73 2.58
C GLY A 134 6.61 -21.36 1.19
N PRO A 135 7.64 -22.19 0.96
CA PRO A 135 7.84 -22.84 -0.34
C PRO A 135 6.68 -23.77 -0.73
N VAL A 136 6.07 -24.45 0.25
CA VAL A 136 4.93 -25.35 0.04
C VAL A 136 3.68 -24.53 -0.30
N GLU A 137 3.41 -23.48 0.46
CA GLU A 137 2.30 -22.56 0.22
C GLU A 137 2.39 -21.87 -1.15
N GLY A 138 3.61 -21.48 -1.57
CA GLY A 138 3.84 -20.94 -2.91
C GLY A 138 3.45 -21.92 -4.01
N LYS A 139 3.83 -23.20 -3.87
CA LYS A 139 3.46 -24.27 -4.82
C LYS A 139 1.96 -24.52 -4.82
N ILE A 140 1.33 -24.56 -3.65
CA ILE A 140 -0.13 -24.67 -3.51
C ILE A 140 -0.84 -23.48 -4.16
N ASN A 141 -0.33 -22.26 -3.99
CA ASN A 141 -0.90 -21.07 -4.62
C ASN A 141 -0.77 -21.10 -6.15
N LYS A 142 0.37 -21.52 -6.70
CA LYS A 142 0.54 -21.75 -8.15
C LYS A 142 -0.47 -22.76 -8.67
N LEU A 143 -0.64 -23.88 -7.98
CA LEU A 143 -1.60 -24.93 -8.34
C LEU A 143 -3.05 -24.40 -8.30
N LYS A 144 -3.43 -23.71 -7.21
CA LYS A 144 -4.75 -23.09 -7.06
C LYS A 144 -4.99 -22.05 -8.16
N LEU A 145 -3.99 -21.28 -8.54
CA LEU A 145 -4.08 -20.30 -9.63
C LEU A 145 -4.39 -20.99 -10.97
N ILE A 146 -3.66 -22.05 -11.32
CA ILE A 146 -3.90 -22.81 -12.56
C ILE A 146 -5.30 -23.42 -12.56
N LYS A 147 -5.74 -24.02 -11.44
CA LYS A 147 -7.10 -24.54 -11.33
C LYS A 147 -8.15 -23.45 -11.52
N ARG A 148 -7.96 -22.28 -10.89
CA ARG A 148 -8.91 -21.15 -11.00
C ARG A 148 -8.96 -20.55 -12.40
N SER A 149 -7.82 -20.39 -13.08
CA SER A 149 -7.79 -19.88 -14.46
C SER A 149 -8.45 -20.83 -15.46
N MET A 150 -8.56 -22.10 -15.09
CA MET A 150 -9.21 -23.15 -15.87
C MET A 150 -10.60 -23.53 -15.34
N TYR A 151 -11.22 -22.65 -14.54
CA TYR A 151 -12.57 -22.85 -13.98
C TYR A 151 -12.75 -24.20 -13.27
N GLY A 152 -11.71 -24.68 -12.59
CA GLY A 152 -11.71 -25.95 -11.86
C GLY A 152 -11.52 -27.20 -12.74
N ARG A 153 -11.41 -27.05 -14.07
CA ARG A 153 -11.34 -28.19 -15.02
C ARG A 153 -9.94 -28.79 -15.18
N ALA A 154 -8.95 -28.31 -14.44
CA ALA A 154 -7.61 -28.87 -14.47
C ALA A 154 -7.51 -30.09 -13.55
N GLY A 155 -7.64 -31.28 -14.17
CA GLY A 155 -7.33 -32.58 -13.56
C GLY A 155 -5.82 -32.78 -13.34
N LEU A 156 -5.44 -33.90 -12.73
CA LEU A 156 -4.05 -34.15 -12.32
C LEU A 156 -3.05 -34.13 -13.49
N ASP A 157 -3.39 -34.75 -14.62
CA ASP A 157 -2.50 -34.81 -15.79
C ASP A 157 -2.25 -33.42 -16.39
N LEU A 158 -3.31 -32.61 -16.47
CA LEU A 158 -3.23 -31.25 -16.99
C LEU A 158 -2.47 -30.31 -16.04
N LEU A 159 -2.58 -30.53 -14.72
CA LEU A 159 -1.77 -29.81 -13.74
C LEU A 159 -0.30 -30.21 -13.83
N ARG A 160 0.01 -31.50 -13.96
CA ARG A 160 1.39 -31.98 -14.17
C ARG A 160 2.01 -31.32 -15.40
N ALA A 161 1.31 -31.35 -16.53
CA ALA A 161 1.76 -30.75 -17.78
C ALA A 161 2.05 -29.24 -17.65
N ARG A 162 1.27 -28.49 -16.84
CA ARG A 162 1.47 -27.03 -16.65
C ARG A 162 2.46 -26.64 -15.55
N ILE A 163 2.83 -27.58 -14.68
CA ILE A 163 3.71 -27.30 -13.53
C ILE A 163 5.14 -27.78 -13.80
N ILE A 164 5.29 -28.88 -14.54
CA ILE A 164 6.57 -29.54 -14.82
C ILE A 164 7.20 -29.09 -16.15
N ALA A 165 6.40 -28.48 -17.05
CA ALA A 165 6.89 -27.89 -18.30
C ALA A 165 7.82 -26.68 -18.07
#